data_AF-A0A960FZE2-F1
#
_entry.id   AF-A0A960FZE2-F1
#
_cell.length_a   1.000
_cell.length_b   1.000
_cell.length_c   1.000
_cell.angle_alpha   90.00
_cell.angle_beta   90.00
_cell.angle_gamma   90.00
#
_symmetry.space_group_name_H-M   'P 1'
#
loop_
_entity.id
_entity.type
_entity.pdbx_description
1 polymer ?
#
loop_
_entity_poly.entity_id
_entity_poly.type
_entity_poly.pdbx_seq_one_letter_code
_entity_poly.pdbx_strand_id
1 'polypeptide(L)'
;MFDIGLGEFIVLGLLALLVFGPDKLPSAASSAGKFVAKARDTVGQARSQISQSVEMDSVSEDLKSLADLHPKRMLSSLTDPVKDATQAATSSEAKKSPASPIDPNAT
;
A
#
# COMPACT_ATOMS: atom_id res chain seq x y z
N MET A 1 1.48 -5.28 -13.74
CA MET A 1 1.87 -6.65 -13.32
C MET A 1 2.85 -6.56 -12.17
N PHE A 2 2.32 -6.25 -10.98
CA PHE A 2 3.03 -6.27 -9.69
C PHE A 2 2.00 -6.69 -8.64
N ASP A 3 1.56 -7.94 -8.73
CA ASP A 3 0.58 -8.54 -7.82
C ASP A 3 1.30 -9.00 -6.56
N ILE A 4 1.83 -8.03 -5.81
CA ILE A 4 2.57 -8.26 -4.55
C ILE A 4 1.63 -7.86 -3.41
N GLY A 5 0.93 -8.84 -2.88
CA GLY A 5 0.08 -8.68 -1.70
C GLY A 5 0.90 -8.65 -0.41
N LEU A 6 0.20 -8.49 0.72
CA LEU A 6 0.82 -8.48 2.04
C LEU A 6 1.50 -9.82 2.39
N GLY A 7 0.98 -10.94 1.86
CA GLY A 7 1.57 -12.27 2.06
C GLY A 7 2.95 -12.40 1.40
N GLU A 8 3.07 -11.94 0.16
CA GLU A 8 4.31 -11.93 -0.61
C GLU A 8 5.37 -11.05 0.06
N PHE A 9 4.99 -9.89 0.61
CA PHE A 9 5.91 -9.05 1.40
C PHE A 9 6.43 -9.74 2.67
N ILE A 10 5.60 -10.52 3.37
CA ILE A 10 6.05 -11.30 4.53
C ILE A 10 7.05 -12.38 4.11
N VAL A 11 6.75 -13.12 3.03
CA VAL A 11 7.65 -14.15 2.49
C VAL A 11 8.98 -13.55 2.06
N LEU A 12 8.97 -12.44 1.30
CA LEU A 12 10.18 -11.71 0.91
C LEU A 12 10.96 -11.16 2.11
N GLY A 13 10.27 -10.70 3.15
CA GLY A 13 10.87 -10.28 4.42
C GLY A 13 11.60 -11.44 5.11
N LEU A 14 10.99 -12.62 5.20
CA LEU A 14 11.61 -13.82 5.76
C LEU A 14 12.82 -14.29 4.93
N LEU A 15 12.76 -14.26 3.59
CA LEU A 15 13.92 -14.55 2.75
C LEU A 15 15.05 -13.54 2.95
N ALA A 16 14.73 -12.25 3.02
CA ALA A 16 15.73 -11.21 3.27
C ALA A 16 16.38 -11.37 4.65
N LEU A 17 15.61 -11.74 5.69
CA LEU A 17 16.12 -12.07 7.02
C LEU A 17 17.02 -13.30 7.00
N LEU A 18 16.71 -14.32 6.19
CA LEU A 18 17.55 -15.53 6.06
C LEU A 18 18.88 -15.25 5.31
N VAL A 19 18.84 -14.43 4.26
CA VAL A 19 20.01 -14.14 3.41
C VAL A 19 20.95 -13.10 4.06
N PHE A 20 20.41 -12.02 4.63
CA PHE A 20 21.22 -10.94 5.21
C PHE A 20 21.39 -11.05 6.73
N GLY A 21 20.50 -11.76 7.42
CA GLY A 21 20.41 -11.79 8.87
C GLY A 21 19.56 -10.64 9.46
N PRO A 22 18.89 -10.86 10.60
CA PRO A 22 18.03 -9.86 11.25
C PRO A 22 18.78 -8.58 11.65
N ASP A 23 20.05 -8.68 12.02
CA ASP A 23 20.84 -7.52 12.44
C ASP A 23 21.33 -6.64 11.27
N LYS A 24 21.40 -7.20 10.05
CA LYS A 24 21.97 -6.48 8.88
C LYS A 24 20.90 -5.93 7.95
N LEU A 25 19.71 -6.54 7.89
CA LEU A 25 18.59 -6.04 7.09
C LEU A 25 18.25 -4.56 7.44
N PRO A 26 18.11 -4.13 8.71
CA PRO A 26 17.86 -2.73 9.05
C PRO A 26 18.99 -1.78 8.62
N SER A 27 20.23 -2.23 8.69
CA SER A 27 21.40 -1.47 8.25
C SER A 27 21.44 -1.32 6.72
N ALA A 28 21.09 -2.37 5.98
CA ALA A 28 20.99 -2.36 4.52
C ALA A 28 19.83 -1.45 4.07
N ALA A 29 18.64 -1.60 4.67
CA ALA A 29 17.47 -0.79 4.36
C ALA A 29 17.69 0.70 4.65
N SER A 30 18.31 1.05 5.79
CA SER A 30 18.64 2.45 6.10
C SER A 30 19.73 3.04 5.18
N SER A 31 20.67 2.22 4.69
CA SER A 31 21.69 2.64 3.72
C SER A 31 21.06 2.89 2.34
N ALA A 32 20.23 1.97 1.85
CA ALA A 32 19.46 2.14 0.62
C ALA A 32 18.50 3.34 0.69
N GLY A 33 17.80 3.49 1.81
CA GLY A 33 16.92 4.63 2.08
C GLY A 33 17.64 5.97 2.03
N LYS A 34 18.84 6.08 2.64
CA LYS A 34 19.69 7.28 2.56
C LYS A 34 20.15 7.57 1.13
N PHE A 35 20.49 6.54 0.34
CA PHE A 35 20.87 6.70 -1.06
C PHE A 35 19.70 7.22 -1.91
N VAL A 36 18.51 6.62 -1.76
CA VAL A 36 17.28 7.07 -2.45
C VAL A 36 16.87 8.48 -2.02
N ALA A 37 16.96 8.80 -0.74
CA ALA A 37 16.70 10.16 -0.24
C ALA A 37 17.64 11.17 -0.89
N LYS A 38 18.95 10.92 -0.87
CA LYS A 38 19.95 11.81 -1.50
C LYS A 38 19.73 11.96 -3.01
N ALA A 39 19.34 10.88 -3.70
CA ALA A 39 18.99 10.95 -5.12
C ALA A 39 17.76 11.84 -5.36
N ARG A 40 16.69 11.67 -4.55
CA ARG A 40 15.48 12.49 -4.61
C ARG A 40 15.77 13.96 -4.32
N ASP A 41 16.60 14.25 -3.33
CA ASP A 41 16.98 15.62 -2.96
C ASP A 41 17.84 16.28 -4.06
N THR A 42 18.68 15.51 -4.75
CA THR A 42 19.47 15.99 -5.90
C THR A 42 18.57 16.32 -7.09
N VAL A 43 17.61 15.44 -7.41
CA VAL A 43 16.60 15.69 -8.46
C VAL A 43 15.71 16.89 -8.10
N GLY A 44 15.33 17.02 -6.83
CA GLY A 44 14.56 18.17 -6.32
C GLY A 44 15.30 19.50 -6.49
N GLN A 45 16.60 19.54 -6.17
CA GLN A 45 17.44 20.72 -6.39
C GLN A 45 17.60 21.06 -7.88
N ALA A 46 17.82 20.07 -8.74
CA ALA A 46 17.91 20.28 -10.19
C ALA A 46 16.59 20.84 -10.75
N ARG A 47 15.44 20.29 -10.33
CA ARG A 47 14.11 20.81 -10.68
C ARG A 47 13.88 22.23 -10.15
N SER A 48 14.34 22.53 -8.93
CA SER A 48 14.23 23.87 -8.33
C SER A 48 15.04 24.92 -9.10
N GLN A 49 16.27 24.58 -9.51
CA GLN A 49 17.13 25.47 -10.31
C GLN A 49 16.53 25.71 -11.70
N ILE A 50 15.96 24.67 -12.33
CA ILE A 50 15.24 24.84 -13.59
C ILE A 50 14.00 25.73 -13.37
N SER A 51 13.12 25.46 -12.40
CA SER A 51 11.92 26.29 -12.19
C SER A 51 12.19 27.73 -11.78
N GLN A 52 13.38 28.03 -11.24
CA GLN A 52 13.80 29.38 -10.89
C GLN A 52 14.44 30.15 -12.07
N SER A 53 14.90 29.45 -13.11
CA SER A 53 15.46 30.05 -14.34
C SER A 53 14.51 29.95 -15.55
N VAL A 54 13.50 29.08 -15.46
CA VAL A 54 12.50 28.74 -16.47
C VAL A 54 11.13 28.92 -15.82
N GLU A 55 10.66 30.17 -15.81
CA GLU A 55 9.26 30.52 -15.54
C GLU A 55 8.43 30.14 -16.78
N MET A 56 8.11 28.85 -16.92
CA MET A 56 7.33 28.33 -18.05
C MET A 56 6.19 27.40 -17.61
N ASP A 57 4.99 27.74 -18.07
CA ASP A 57 3.76 26.95 -17.96
C ASP A 57 3.90 25.51 -18.49
N SER A 58 4.80 25.26 -19.45
CA SER A 58 4.95 23.96 -20.11
C SER A 58 5.31 22.80 -19.17
N VAL A 59 6.19 23.02 -18.19
CA VAL A 59 6.58 21.96 -17.24
C VAL A 59 5.44 21.65 -16.25
N SER A 60 4.55 22.61 -16.00
CA SER A 60 3.35 22.39 -15.18
C SER A 60 2.33 21.54 -15.94
N GLU A 61 2.18 21.75 -17.24
CA GLU A 61 1.23 21.01 -18.08
C GLU A 61 1.61 19.53 -18.25
N ASP A 62 2.88 19.22 -18.56
CA ASP A 62 3.38 17.85 -18.67
C ASP A 62 3.23 17.06 -17.35
N LEU A 63 3.53 17.70 -16.21
CA LEU A 63 3.37 17.07 -14.90
C LEU A 63 1.90 16.94 -14.48
N LYS A 64 1.02 17.82 -14.98
CA LYS A 64 -0.43 17.70 -14.76
C LYS A 64 -1.01 16.57 -15.61
N SER A 65 -0.56 16.40 -16.85
CA SER A 65 -0.86 15.26 -17.72
C SER A 65 -0.42 13.92 -17.07
N LEU A 66 0.81 13.85 -16.55
CA LEU A 66 1.29 12.68 -15.81
C LEU A 66 0.53 12.43 -14.50
N ALA A 67 0.07 13.48 -13.81
CA ALA A 67 -0.75 13.36 -12.62
C ALA A 67 -2.19 12.93 -12.93
N ASP A 68 -2.74 13.26 -14.10
CA ASP A 68 -4.11 12.92 -14.51
C ASP A 68 -4.26 11.46 -14.98
N LEU A 69 -3.14 10.77 -15.25
CA LEU A 69 -3.02 9.30 -15.29
C LEU A 69 -3.23 8.63 -13.90
N HIS A 70 -4.06 9.25 -13.04
CA HIS A 70 -3.97 9.08 -11.59
C HIS A 70 -4.35 7.67 -11.13
N PRO A 71 -3.61 7.07 -10.17
CA PRO A 71 -3.99 5.82 -9.51
C PRO A 71 -5.33 5.88 -8.76
N LYS A 72 -6.05 7.02 -8.74
CA LYS A 72 -7.38 7.14 -8.11
C LYS A 72 -8.38 6.17 -8.77
N ARG A 73 -8.33 6.01 -10.10
CA ARG A 73 -9.24 5.10 -10.83
C ARG A 73 -8.98 3.64 -10.43
N MET A 74 -7.71 3.26 -10.27
CA MET A 74 -7.31 1.93 -9.79
C MET A 74 -7.71 1.69 -8.33
N LEU A 75 -7.49 2.66 -7.43
CA LEU A 75 -7.90 2.55 -6.03
C LEU A 75 -9.42 2.44 -5.89
N SER A 76 -10.21 3.18 -6.68
CA SER A 76 -11.68 3.05 -6.67
C SER A 76 -12.10 1.63 -7.03
N SER A 77 -11.59 1.06 -8.14
CA SER A 77 -11.90 -0.32 -8.55
C SER A 77 -11.43 -1.40 -7.57
N LEU A 78 -10.47 -1.11 -6.67
CA LEU A 78 -10.08 -2.01 -5.58
C LEU A 78 -10.95 -1.83 -4.32
N THR A 79 -11.60 -0.68 -4.15
CA THR A 79 -12.42 -0.37 -2.96
C THR A 79 -13.84 -0.93 -3.07
N ASP A 80 -14.40 -0.96 -4.28
CA ASP A 80 -15.74 -1.51 -4.56
C ASP A 80 -15.89 -3.01 -4.17
N PRO A 81 -15.02 -3.96 -4.58
CA PRO A 81 -15.16 -5.37 -4.19
C PRO A 81 -14.96 -5.60 -2.68
N VAL A 82 -14.20 -4.73 -2.00
CA VAL A 82 -14.01 -4.80 -0.54
C VAL A 82 -15.27 -4.35 0.21
N LYS A 83 -16.01 -3.37 -0.33
CA LYS A 83 -17.32 -2.98 0.23
C LYS A 83 -18.33 -4.12 0.12
N ASP A 84 -18.43 -4.78 -1.04
CA ASP A 84 -19.35 -5.91 -1.23
C ASP A 84 -19.00 -7.09 -0.32
N ALA A 85 -17.71 -7.44 -0.20
CA ALA A 85 -17.26 -8.51 0.72
C ALA A 85 -17.57 -8.19 2.20
N THR A 86 -17.38 -6.94 2.62
CA THR A 86 -17.67 -6.50 4.00
C THR A 86 -19.18 -6.50 4.29
N GLN A 87 -20.00 -6.15 3.30
CA GLN A 87 -21.46 -6.12 3.44
C GLN A 87 -22.06 -7.54 3.40
N ALA A 88 -21.49 -8.44 2.58
CA ALA A 88 -21.85 -9.86 2.57
C ALA A 88 -21.49 -10.57 3.88
N ALA A 89 -20.31 -10.30 4.46
CA ALA A 89 -19.90 -10.85 5.76
C ALA A 89 -20.85 -10.41 6.89
N THR A 90 -21.19 -9.11 6.95
CA THR A 90 -22.13 -8.56 7.95
C THR A 90 -23.54 -9.15 7.81
N SER A 91 -23.95 -9.53 6.60
CA SER A 91 -25.29 -10.08 6.32
C SER A 91 -25.42 -11.59 6.57
N SER A 92 -24.31 -12.33 6.64
CA SER A 92 -24.31 -13.80 6.71
C SER A 92 -24.32 -14.36 8.14
N GLU A 93 -23.78 -13.61 9.12
CA GLU A 93 -23.74 -14.05 10.53
C GLU A 93 -25.14 -14.07 11.19
N ALA A 94 -26.13 -13.37 10.63
CA ALA A 94 -27.47 -13.23 11.22
C ALA A 94 -28.42 -14.42 10.97
N LYS A 95 -27.98 -15.52 10.31
CA LYS A 95 -28.88 -16.62 9.91
C LYS A 95 -28.41 -18.04 10.26
N LYS A 96 -27.50 -18.21 11.23
CA LYS A 96 -27.16 -19.54 11.78
C LYS A 96 -27.15 -19.58 13.32
N SER A 97 -28.31 -19.32 13.91
CA SER A 97 -28.59 -19.75 15.29
C SER A 97 -30.03 -20.23 15.45
N PRO A 98 -30.28 -21.54 15.38
CA PRO A 98 -31.44 -22.17 16.01
C PRO A 98 -31.03 -22.75 17.38
N ALA A 99 -31.44 -22.03 18.42
CA ALA A 99 -31.88 -22.51 19.74
C ALA A 99 -31.47 -23.91 20.25
N SER A 100 -30.94 -23.93 21.48
CA SER A 100 -31.36 -24.87 22.54
C SER A 100 -31.05 -24.29 23.93
N PRO A 101 -32.04 -23.72 24.64
CA PRO A 101 -31.92 -23.28 26.04
C PRO A 101 -32.56 -24.27 27.06
N ILE A 102 -31.96 -24.41 28.26
CA ILE A 102 -32.61 -24.54 29.60
C ILE A 102 -33.50 -25.81 29.86
N ASP A 103 -33.37 -26.62 30.93
CA ASP A 103 -32.43 -26.69 32.08
C ASP A 103 -32.43 -28.12 32.71
N PRO A 104 -31.54 -28.47 33.67
CA PRO A 104 -31.26 -29.86 34.06
C PRO A 104 -32.15 -30.44 35.20
N ASN A 105 -33.38 -29.98 35.42
CA ASN A 105 -34.28 -30.65 36.37
C ASN A 105 -35.78 -30.39 36.09
N ALA A 106 -36.51 -31.42 35.63
CA ALA A 106 -37.95 -31.34 35.35
C ALA A 106 -38.68 -32.70 35.38
N THR A 107 -38.36 -33.60 36.34
CA THR A 107 -39.24 -34.61 36.99
C THR A 107 -38.38 -35.42 37.97
#